data_AF-A0A6J6YLI4-F1
#
_entry.id   AF-A0A6J6YLI4-F1
#
_cell.length_a   1.000
_cell.length_b   1.000
_cell.length_c   1.000
_cell.angle_alpha   90.00
_cell.angle_beta   90.00
_cell.angle_gamma   90.00
#
_symmetry.space_group_name_H-M   'P 1'
#
loop_
_entity.id
_entity.type
_entity.pdbx_description
1 polymer ?
#
loop_
_entity_poly.entity_id
_entity_poly.type
_entity_poly.pdbx_seq_one_letter_code
_entity_poly.pdbx_strand_id
1 'polypeptide(L)' 'MLFAGSIGRTDLPTGSMVDMTRTLQEKVLTLSDGVRVLPGHGPETTIAQERKSNPYLKNLTVGAR' A
#
# COMPACT_ATOMS: atom_id res chain seq x y z
N MET A 1 -6.50 -0.49 -2.16
CA MET A 1 -6.11 -1.92 -2.20
C MET A 1 -4.63 -2.02 -2.50
N LEU A 2 -3.88 -2.81 -1.74
CA LEU A 2 -2.44 -3.01 -1.90
C LEU A 2 -2.18 -4.26 -2.76
N PHE A 3 -1.21 -4.18 -3.66
CA PHE A 3 -0.74 -5.27 -4.52
C PHE A 3 0.78 -5.33 -4.46
N ALA A 4 1.37 -6.45 -4.88
CA ALA A 4 2.83 -6.57 -4.96
C ALA A 4 3.43 -5.47 -5.85
N GLY A 5 4.19 -4.56 -5.24
CA GLY A 5 4.85 -3.44 -5.90
C GLY A 5 3.92 -2.34 -6.44
N SER A 6 2.61 -2.38 -6.19
CA SER A 6 1.66 -1.39 -6.72
C SER A 6 0.43 -1.20 -5.81
N ILE A 7 -0.52 -0.37 -6.26
CA ILE A 7 -1.82 -0.16 -5.61
C ILE A 7 -2.93 -0.26 -6.65
N GLY A 8 -4.16 -0.48 -6.18
CA GLY A 8 -5.34 -0.42 -7.04
C GLY A 8 -5.52 0.96 -7.66
N ARG A 9 -6.07 0.98 -8.89
CA ARG A 9 -6.44 2.20 -9.59
C ARG A 9 -7.42 3.04 -8.77
N THR A 10 -7.27 4.36 -8.88
CA THR A 10 -8.08 5.36 -8.16
C THR A 10 -8.76 6.35 -9.11
N ASP A 11 -8.60 6.17 -10.42
CA ASP A 11 -9.08 7.05 -11.49
C ASP A 11 -10.42 6.59 -12.08
N LEU A 12 -11.00 5.51 -11.55
CA LEU A 12 -12.33 5.02 -11.90
C LEU A 12 -13.41 5.69 -11.04
N PRO A 13 -14.70 5.61 -11.42
CA PRO A 13 -15.80 6.07 -10.57
C PRO A 13 -15.67 5.52 -9.15
N THR A 14 -15.85 6.39 -8.15
CA THR A 14 -15.65 6.13 -6.70
C THR A 14 -14.21 5.94 -6.23
N GLY A 15 -13.22 6.00 -7.13
CA GLY A 15 -11.80 6.01 -6.77
C GLY A 15 -11.33 7.38 -6.26
N SER A 16 -10.37 7.37 -5.33
CA SER A 16 -9.79 8.58 -4.73
C SER A 16 -8.34 8.35 -4.31
N MET A 17 -7.40 9.13 -4.88
CA MET A 17 -5.99 9.08 -4.48
C MET A 17 -5.78 9.58 -3.05
N VAL A 18 -6.62 10.52 -2.59
CA VAL A 18 -6.55 11.05 -1.23
C VAL A 18 -6.93 9.97 -0.22
N ASP A 19 -8.04 9.27 -0.45
CA ASP A 19 -8.50 8.20 0.45
C ASP A 19 -7.58 6.98 0.41
N MET A 20 -7.03 6.67 -0.78
CA MET A 20 -5.99 5.65 -0.91
C MET A 20 -4.77 6.00 -0.06
N THR A 21 -4.24 7.21 -0.21
CA THR A 21 -3.06 7.66 0.55
C THR A 21 -3.30 7.59 2.06
N ARG A 22 -4.45 8.09 2.52
CA ARG A 22 -4.87 8.00 3.91
C ARG A 22 -4.92 6.55 4.40
N THR A 23 -5.53 5.65 3.62
CA THR A 23 -5.62 4.23 3.97
C THR A 23 -4.23 3.58 4.04
N LEU A 24 -3.34 3.89 3.09
CA LEU A 24 -1.97 3.38 3.11
C LEU A 24 -1.23 3.85 4.37
N GLN A 25 -1.40 5.10 4.80
CA GLN A 25 -0.76 5.63 6.02
C GLN A 25 -1.36 5.06 7.30
N GLU A 26 -2.68 5.17 7.47
CA GLU A 26 -3.35 4.88 8.74
C GLU A 26 -3.59 3.38 8.96
N LYS A 27 -3.73 2.61 7.87
CA LYS A 27 -4.09 1.19 7.94
C LYS A 27 -2.98 0.27 7.49
N VAL A 28 -2.29 0.56 6.39
CA VAL A 28 -1.27 -0.35 5.86
C VAL A 28 0.07 -0.18 6.58
N LEU A 29 0.54 1.06 6.71
CA LEU A 29 1.82 1.36 7.38
C LEU A 29 1.77 1.18 8.90
N THR A 30 0.62 0.84 9.49
CA THR A 30 0.49 0.49 10.91
C THR A 30 0.54 -1.02 11.16
N LEU A 31 0.45 -1.85 10.11
CA LEU A 31 0.52 -3.31 10.23
C LEU A 31 1.95 -3.80 10.51
N SER A 32 2.06 -4.92 11.21
CA SER A 32 3.35 -5.56 11.46
C SER A 32 3.94 -6.13 10.17
N ASP A 33 5.27 -6.15 10.11
CA ASP A 33 6.03 -6.56 8.93
C ASP A 33 5.76 -8.02 8.50
N GLY A 34 5.39 -8.89 9.44
CA GLY A 34 5.06 -10.30 9.17
C GLY A 34 3.67 -10.53 8.56
N VAL A 35 2.83 -9.50 8.43
CA VAL A 35 1.51 -9.66 7.81
C VAL A 35 1.66 -9.97 6.33
N ARG A 36 1.06 -11.09 5.91
CA ARG A 36 0.92 -11.49 4.51
C ARG A 36 -0.21 -10.70 3.85
N VAL A 37 0.04 -10.24 2.63
CA VAL A 37 -0.93 -9.57 1.78
C VAL A 37 -1.31 -10.54 0.67
N LEU A 38 -2.58 -10.91 0.64
CA LEU A 38 -3.16 -11.85 -0.33
C LEU A 38 -4.09 -11.08 -1.27
N PRO A 39 -3.57 -10.50 -2.36
CA PRO A 39 -4.39 -9.72 -3.28
C PRO A 39 -5.25 -10.63 -4.16
N GLY A 40 -6.37 -10.10 -4.66
CA GLY A 40 -7.22 -10.82 -5.62
C GLY A 40 -6.58 -11.05 -7.00
N HIS A 41 -5.50 -10.31 -7.33
CA HIS A 41 -4.73 -10.44 -8.56
C HIS A 41 -3.24 -10.26 -8.28
N GLY A 42 -2.38 -10.92 -9.07
CA GLY A 42 -0.94 -10.87 -8.90
C GLY A 42 -0.43 -11.77 -7.76
N PRO A 43 0.89 -11.77 -7.50
CA PRO A 43 1.48 -12.62 -6.48
C PRO A 43 1.18 -12.11 -5.07
N GLU A 44 1.24 -13.03 -4.09
CA GLU A 44 1.26 -12.65 -2.68
C GLU A 44 2.52 -11.85 -2.31
N THR A 45 2.42 -11.07 -1.23
CA THR A 45 3.55 -10.29 -0.69
C THR A 45 3.42 -10.15 0.83
N THR A 46 4.30 -9.37 1.46
CA THR A 46 4.25 -9.05 2.88
C THR A 46 4.35 -7.54 3.10
N ILE A 47 3.86 -7.05 4.24
CA ILE A 47 4.02 -5.63 4.60
C ILE A 47 5.50 -5.23 4.63
N ALA A 48 6.39 -6.10 5.11
CA ALA A 48 7.84 -5.86 5.08
C ALA A 48 8.38 -5.61 3.67
N GLN A 49 7.98 -6.45 2.71
CA GLN A 49 8.41 -6.34 1.31
C GLN A 49 7.86 -5.07 0.66
N GLU A 50 6.59 -4.77 0.87
CA GLU A 50 5.96 -3.59 0.28
C GLU A 50 6.53 -2.29 0.86
N ARG A 51 6.82 -2.19 2.16
CA ARG A 51 7.51 -1.00 2.73
C ARG A 51 8.86 -0.74 2.06
N LYS A 52 9.60 -1.80 1.73
CA LYS A 52 10.95 -1.70 1.13
C LYS A 52 10.92 -1.33 -0.36
N SER A 53 9.93 -1.85 -1.08
CA SER A 53 9.94 -1.86 -2.55
C SER A 53 8.79 -1.11 -3.22
N ASN A 54 7.63 -0.97 -2.56
CA ASN A 54 6.45 -0.37 -3.18
C ASN A 54 6.60 1.16 -3.24
N PRO A 55 6.63 1.77 -4.43
CA PRO A 55 6.87 3.21 -4.57
C PRO A 55 5.78 4.05 -3.89
N TYR A 56 4.55 3.54 -3.81
CA TYR A 56 3.44 4.23 -3.15
C TYR A 56 3.55 4.23 -1.63
N LEU A 57 4.27 3.27 -1.04
CA LEU A 57 4.56 3.26 0.40
C LEU A 57 5.83 4.05 0.73
N LYS A 58 6.86 3.97 -0.11
CA LYS A 58 8.11 4.72 0.08
C LYS A 58 7.90 6.23 0.07
N ASN A 59 7.04 6.72 -0.81
CA ASN A 59 6.71 8.15 -0.87
C ASN A 59 5.97 8.65 0.39
N LEU A 60 5.43 7.74 1.20
CA LEU A 60 4.69 8.07 2.43
C LEU A 60 5.57 7.93 3.69
N THR A 61 6.65 7.16 3.64
CA THR A 61 7.57 6.96 4.78
C THR A 61 8.68 8.00 4.83
N VAL A 62 9.03 8.65 3.71
CA VAL A 62 10.11 9.65 3.64
C VAL A 62 9.70 11.02 4.23
N GLY A 63 8.43 11.22 4.60
CA GLY A 63 7.89 12.47 5.16
C GLY A 63 7.63 12.50 6.66
N ALA A 64 7.99 11.46 7.43
CA ALA A 64 7.88 11.47 8.90
C ALA A 64 9.16 12.06 9.53
N ARG A 65 9.38 13.36 9.34
CA ARG A 65 10.30 14.20 10.12
C ARG A 65 9.66 15.55 10.37
#